data_AF-A0A7S0D3G9-F1
#
_entry.id   AF-A0A7S0D3G9-F1
#
_cell.length_a   1.000
_cell.length_b   1.000
_cell.length_c   1.000
_cell.angle_alpha   90.00
_cell.angle_beta   90.00
_cell.angle_gamma   90.00
#
_symmetry.space_group_name_H-M   'P 1'
#
loop_
_entity.id
_entity.type
_entity.pdbx_description
1 polymer ?
#
loop_
_entity_poly.entity_id
_entity_poly.type
_entity_poly.pdbx_seq_one_letter_code
_entity_poly.pdbx_strand_id
1 'polypeptide(L)'
;MSISIDDFSDPAFDVKAWVNRAAAGCPSQDPEHVEKHLAEVEMKLQLMAEDISLALEEQSVSGLRRIPRAVAEIDRVEHDTKSLQSRIQGILRRLDDAEGASRDAVRTLASVDKVKARMEHARETLANAAGLAELVASTDAVAATGDVRHIADVLASMRRGLRVVGDVPEFADAPERVEVLEKRLETLARPELVSALAAGDVARAEEMRDVLHVSGKIQSVFSAYAETRVVEPLLREWKAFANDTHKTASKNADEEAKRFAAWVPSYAAAVADAARREVSWTSRAFPKESHELVVYAWRELSSLTKREFQQRAATKSLDLFAETYANAAEGFGKAARALLVTDAGEKTGVAPSAALAALAEALAPFEGVRARYAELEERALSEDGALAAALAAADE
;
A
#
# COMPACT_ATOMS: atom_id res chain seq x y z
N MET A 1 -12.42 66.21 -84.10
CA MET A 1 -13.09 65.00 -83.59
C MET A 1 -12.06 63.90 -83.39
N SER A 2 -12.04 63.24 -82.23
CA SER A 2 -11.36 61.96 -82.03
C SER A 2 -12.27 60.85 -82.54
N ILE A 3 -11.82 60.09 -83.54
CA ILE A 3 -12.53 58.90 -84.03
C ILE A 3 -12.34 57.81 -82.97
N SER A 4 -13.42 57.28 -82.40
CA SER A 4 -13.37 56.18 -81.43
C SER A 4 -13.70 54.85 -82.13
N ILE A 5 -12.95 53.79 -81.84
CA ILE A 5 -13.17 52.46 -82.42
C ILE A 5 -14.46 51.80 -81.91
N ASP A 6 -14.87 52.18 -80.70
CA ASP A 6 -16.03 51.62 -80.02
C ASP A 6 -17.34 52.01 -80.72
N ASP A 7 -17.36 53.17 -81.39
CA ASP A 7 -18.52 53.66 -82.15
C ASP A 7 -18.86 52.72 -83.33
N PHE A 8 -17.86 52.07 -83.92
CA PHE A 8 -18.03 51.13 -85.04
C PHE A 8 -18.36 49.70 -84.61
N SER A 9 -18.22 49.41 -83.31
CA SER A 9 -18.53 48.09 -82.75
C SER A 9 -20.02 47.93 -82.38
N ASP A 10 -20.80 49.02 -82.45
CA ASP A 10 -22.24 49.01 -82.15
C ASP A 10 -23.05 48.45 -83.34
N PRO A 11 -23.89 47.41 -83.14
CA PRO A 11 -24.76 46.86 -84.18
C PRO A 11 -25.81 47.84 -84.74
N ALA A 12 -26.09 48.96 -84.06
CA ALA A 12 -27.02 50.01 -84.52
C ALA A 12 -26.33 51.19 -85.22
N PHE A 13 -25.06 51.05 -85.62
CA PHE A 13 -24.28 52.12 -86.23
C PHE A 13 -24.89 52.64 -87.55
N ASP A 14 -25.38 53.89 -87.54
CA ASP A 14 -25.85 54.58 -88.75
C ASP A 14 -24.73 55.38 -89.41
N VAL A 15 -24.22 54.81 -90.51
CA VAL A 15 -23.18 55.40 -91.36
C VAL A 15 -23.56 56.80 -91.84
N LYS A 16 -24.83 57.03 -92.22
CA LYS A 16 -25.26 58.32 -92.77
C LYS A 16 -25.29 59.39 -91.70
N ALA A 17 -25.82 59.08 -90.52
CA ALA A 17 -25.82 59.99 -89.38
C ALA A 17 -24.39 60.31 -88.91
N TRP A 18 -23.48 59.33 -88.94
CA TRP A 18 -22.09 59.53 -88.59
C TRP A 18 -21.34 60.42 -89.58
N VAL A 19 -21.47 60.18 -90.90
CA VAL A 19 -20.85 61.03 -91.95
C VAL A 19 -21.40 62.46 -91.89
N ASN A 20 -22.71 62.62 -91.69
CA ASN A 20 -23.33 63.95 -91.56
C ASN A 20 -22.80 64.70 -90.31
N ARG A 21 -22.56 64.00 -89.19
CA ARG A 21 -21.91 64.59 -88.00
C ARG A 21 -20.44 64.94 -88.25
N ALA A 22 -19.72 64.11 -88.99
CA ALA A 22 -18.33 64.37 -89.36
C ALA A 22 -18.21 65.60 -90.29
N ALA A 23 -19.10 65.72 -91.29
CA ALA A 23 -19.15 66.88 -92.19
C ALA A 23 -19.54 68.18 -91.45
N ALA A 24 -20.45 68.10 -90.47
CA ALA A 24 -20.86 69.24 -89.64
C ALA A 24 -19.75 69.79 -88.73
N GLY A 25 -18.65 69.03 -88.54
CA GLY A 25 -17.47 69.48 -87.79
C GLY A 25 -16.54 70.43 -88.55
N CYS A 26 -16.80 70.72 -89.84
CA CYS A 26 -16.01 71.64 -90.66
C CYS A 26 -16.41 73.12 -90.39
N PRO A 27 -15.45 74.02 -90.09
CA PRO A 27 -15.75 75.42 -89.76
C PRO A 27 -16.09 76.32 -90.96
N SER A 28 -15.90 75.86 -92.21
CA SER A 28 -16.34 76.55 -93.43
C SER A 28 -17.38 75.72 -94.18
N GLN A 29 -18.40 76.38 -94.72
CA GLN A 29 -19.45 75.79 -95.57
C GLN A 29 -19.07 75.73 -97.05
N ASP A 30 -17.85 76.16 -97.40
CA ASP A 30 -17.35 76.04 -98.77
C ASP A 30 -17.24 74.56 -99.15
N PRO A 31 -17.83 74.13 -100.29
CA PRO A 31 -17.81 72.73 -100.74
C PRO A 31 -16.41 72.12 -100.77
N GLU A 32 -15.42 72.88 -101.23
CA GLU A 32 -14.03 72.43 -101.33
C GLU A 32 -13.36 72.17 -99.97
N HIS A 33 -13.77 72.89 -98.91
CA HIS A 33 -13.22 72.69 -97.57
C HIS A 33 -13.83 71.48 -96.87
N VAL A 34 -15.12 71.21 -97.08
CA VAL A 34 -15.80 70.00 -96.58
C VAL A 34 -15.24 68.74 -97.26
N GLU A 35 -15.02 68.78 -98.58
CA GLU A 35 -14.39 67.67 -99.30
C GLU A 35 -12.98 67.35 -98.79
N LYS A 36 -12.15 68.38 -98.54
CA LYS A 36 -10.82 68.18 -97.93
C LYS A 36 -10.91 67.57 -96.54
N HIS A 37 -11.84 68.01 -95.70
CA HIS A 37 -12.01 67.45 -94.36
C HIS A 37 -12.52 66.01 -94.37
N LEU A 38 -13.46 65.68 -95.26
CA LEU A 38 -13.94 64.30 -95.42
C LEU A 38 -12.83 63.39 -95.95
N ALA A 39 -11.98 63.85 -96.86
CA ALA A 39 -10.80 63.12 -97.32
C ALA A 39 -9.80 62.87 -96.18
N GLU A 40 -9.59 63.83 -95.27
CA GLU A 40 -8.76 63.63 -94.07
C GLU A 40 -9.34 62.59 -93.10
N VAL A 41 -10.66 62.56 -92.92
CA VAL A 41 -11.35 61.57 -92.08
C VAL A 41 -11.31 60.18 -92.72
N GLU A 42 -11.52 60.09 -94.04
CA GLU A 42 -11.37 58.85 -94.81
C GLU A 42 -9.95 58.29 -94.66
N MET A 43 -8.92 59.13 -94.83
CA MET A 43 -7.53 58.72 -94.66
C MET A 43 -7.25 58.22 -93.24
N LYS A 44 -7.81 58.87 -92.20
CA LYS A 44 -7.66 58.40 -90.81
C LYS A 44 -8.35 57.05 -90.57
N LEU A 45 -9.54 56.85 -91.12
CA LEU A 45 -10.23 55.56 -91.01
C LEU A 45 -9.47 54.44 -91.75
N GLN A 46 -8.93 54.74 -92.91
CA GLN A 46 -8.09 53.80 -93.66
C GLN A 46 -6.84 53.40 -92.87
N LEU A 47 -6.14 54.37 -92.27
CA LEU A 47 -4.98 54.09 -91.41
C LEU A 47 -5.36 53.27 -90.18
N MET A 48 -6.48 53.58 -89.51
CA MET A 48 -6.94 52.79 -88.36
C MET A 48 -7.34 51.36 -88.75
N ALA A 49 -7.98 51.18 -89.90
CA ALA A 49 -8.33 49.85 -90.41
C ALA A 49 -7.07 49.04 -90.76
N GLU A 50 -6.05 49.69 -91.34
CA GLU A 50 -4.74 49.09 -91.59
C GLU A 50 -4.03 48.73 -90.28
N ASP A 51 -3.99 49.63 -89.29
CA ASP A 51 -3.40 49.40 -87.97
C ASP A 51 -4.06 48.21 -87.25
N ILE A 52 -5.39 48.10 -87.29
CA ILE A 52 -6.12 46.96 -86.70
C ILE A 52 -5.82 45.67 -87.44
N SER A 53 -5.77 45.72 -88.77
CA SER A 53 -5.45 44.54 -89.59
C SER A 53 -4.05 44.04 -89.28
N LEU A 54 -3.09 44.96 -89.16
CA LEU A 54 -1.71 44.66 -88.77
C LEU A 54 -1.61 44.13 -87.34
N ALA A 55 -2.31 44.74 -86.38
CA ALA A 55 -2.33 44.28 -84.99
C ALA A 55 -2.97 42.90 -84.85
N LEU A 56 -4.05 42.63 -85.60
CA LEU A 56 -4.71 41.33 -85.64
C LEU A 56 -3.79 40.29 -86.27
N GLU A 57 -3.10 40.62 -87.36
CA GLU A 57 -2.14 39.73 -88.00
C GLU A 57 -0.96 39.42 -87.06
N GLU A 58 -0.39 40.43 -86.41
CA GLU A 58 0.69 40.26 -85.43
C GLU A 58 0.24 39.39 -84.25
N GLN A 59 -0.93 39.67 -83.67
CA GLN A 59 -1.47 38.87 -82.56
C GLN A 59 -1.84 37.45 -83.00
N SER A 60 -2.36 37.26 -84.21
CA SER A 60 -2.70 35.94 -84.75
C SER A 60 -1.43 35.12 -84.98
N VAL A 61 -0.40 35.70 -85.60
CA VAL A 61 0.91 35.04 -85.79
C VAL A 61 1.56 34.71 -84.44
N SER A 62 1.46 35.61 -83.47
CA SER A 62 1.94 35.38 -82.10
C SER A 62 1.18 34.26 -81.39
N GLY A 63 -0.15 34.21 -81.53
CA GLY A 63 -1.02 33.16 -81.02
C GLY A 63 -0.72 31.80 -81.66
N LEU A 64 -0.58 31.76 -82.98
CA LEU A 64 -0.21 30.56 -83.75
C LEU A 64 1.14 29.99 -83.32
N ARG A 65 2.07 30.82 -82.80
CA ARG A 65 3.35 30.35 -82.25
C ARG A 65 3.25 29.91 -80.80
N ARG A 66 2.46 30.60 -79.97
CA ARG A 66 2.36 30.33 -78.52
C ARG A 66 1.50 29.12 -78.19
N ILE A 67 0.39 28.90 -78.91
CA ILE A 67 -0.55 27.81 -78.62
C ILE A 67 0.12 26.43 -78.75
N PRO A 68 0.84 26.10 -79.84
CA PRO A 68 1.50 24.79 -79.94
C PRO A 68 2.54 24.55 -78.84
N ARG A 69 3.23 25.61 -78.41
CA ARG A 69 4.20 25.53 -77.31
C ARG A 69 3.51 25.25 -75.97
N ALA A 70 2.40 25.94 -75.68
CA ALA A 70 1.63 25.68 -74.46
C ALA A 70 1.06 24.26 -74.44
N VAL A 71 0.58 23.75 -75.58
CA VAL A 71 0.12 22.35 -75.69
C VAL A 71 1.26 21.38 -75.41
N ALA A 72 2.44 21.58 -76.01
CA ALA A 72 3.60 20.73 -75.74
C ALA A 72 4.06 20.78 -74.27
N GLU A 73 3.96 21.94 -73.62
CA GLU A 73 4.25 22.08 -72.18
C GLU A 73 3.22 21.33 -71.32
N ILE A 74 1.93 21.37 -71.68
CA ILE A 74 0.86 20.62 -71.00
C ILE A 74 1.08 19.11 -71.16
N ASP A 75 1.36 18.63 -72.37
CA ASP A 75 1.62 17.20 -72.63
C ASP A 75 2.81 16.69 -71.82
N ARG A 76 3.86 17.52 -71.70
CA ARG A 76 5.03 17.21 -70.87
C ARG A 76 4.66 17.10 -69.39
N VAL A 77 3.88 18.05 -68.86
CA VAL A 77 3.42 18.02 -67.47
C VAL A 77 2.51 16.81 -67.22
N GLU A 78 1.66 16.45 -68.18
CA GLU A 78 0.83 15.24 -68.09
C GLU A 78 1.69 13.97 -68.03
N HIS A 79 2.75 13.90 -68.84
CA HIS A 79 3.68 12.78 -68.80
C HIS A 79 4.44 12.72 -67.46
N ASP A 80 4.94 13.86 -66.98
CA ASP A 80 5.68 13.95 -65.72
C ASP A 80 4.78 13.59 -64.51
N THR A 81 3.51 14.00 -64.53
CA THR A 81 2.54 13.65 -63.48
C THR A 81 2.17 12.17 -63.51
N LYS A 82 1.96 11.57 -64.68
CA LYS A 82 1.77 10.10 -64.81
C LYS A 82 2.99 9.32 -64.34
N SER A 83 4.19 9.78 -64.71
CA SER A 83 5.45 9.21 -64.25
C SER A 83 5.59 9.30 -62.73
N LEU A 84 5.30 10.46 -62.15
CA LEU A 84 5.31 10.66 -60.70
C LEU A 84 4.28 9.77 -60.00
N GLN A 85 3.06 9.65 -60.53
CA GLN A 85 2.03 8.77 -59.98
C GLN A 85 2.51 7.31 -59.96
N SER A 86 3.14 6.84 -61.04
CA SER A 86 3.69 5.49 -61.10
C SER A 86 4.81 5.27 -60.07
N ARG A 87 5.68 6.27 -59.87
CA ARG A 87 6.75 6.25 -58.85
C ARG A 87 6.19 6.23 -57.45
N ILE A 88 5.18 7.05 -57.16
CA ILE A 88 4.50 7.09 -55.85
C ILE A 88 3.86 5.73 -55.56
N GLN A 89 3.15 5.14 -56.53
CA GLN A 89 2.58 3.80 -56.37
C GLN A 89 3.66 2.74 -56.12
N GLY A 90 4.82 2.83 -56.77
CA GLY A 90 5.96 1.96 -56.51
C GLY A 90 6.52 2.11 -55.10
N ILE A 91 6.62 3.36 -54.60
CA ILE A 91 7.07 3.65 -53.23
C ILE A 91 6.06 3.11 -52.21
N LEU A 92 4.76 3.31 -52.43
CA LEU A 92 3.71 2.81 -51.54
C LEU A 92 3.73 1.28 -51.41
N ARG A 93 3.93 0.55 -52.51
CA ARG A 93 4.08 -0.92 -52.46
C ARG A 93 5.31 -1.34 -51.67
N ARG A 94 6.46 -0.70 -51.90
CA ARG A 94 7.70 -0.99 -51.15
C ARG A 94 7.56 -0.69 -49.67
N LEU A 95 6.80 0.34 -49.30
CA LEU A 95 6.51 0.68 -47.92
C LEU A 95 5.63 -0.40 -47.27
N ASP A 96 4.59 -0.86 -47.95
CA ASP A 96 3.71 -1.93 -47.47
C ASP A 96 4.48 -3.26 -47.28
N ASP A 97 5.33 -3.61 -48.25
CA ASP A 97 6.22 -4.77 -48.14
C ASP A 97 7.20 -4.65 -46.95
N ALA A 98 7.78 -3.45 -46.75
CA ALA A 98 8.68 -3.19 -45.64
C ALA A 98 7.96 -3.18 -44.28
N GLU A 99 6.74 -2.65 -44.21
CA GLU A 99 5.89 -2.71 -43.03
C GLU A 99 5.51 -4.16 -42.69
N GLY A 100 5.17 -4.97 -43.69
CA GLY A 100 4.91 -6.41 -43.53
C GLY A 100 6.11 -7.15 -42.96
N ALA A 101 7.28 -7.00 -43.58
CA ALA A 101 8.52 -7.60 -43.09
C ALA A 101 8.91 -7.12 -41.68
N SER A 102 8.68 -5.84 -41.37
CA SER A 102 8.90 -5.28 -40.04
C SER A 102 7.96 -5.88 -39.00
N ARG A 103 6.68 -6.08 -39.32
CA ARG A 103 5.71 -6.74 -38.42
C ARG A 103 6.10 -8.18 -38.12
N ASP A 104 6.58 -8.92 -39.11
CA ASP A 104 7.06 -10.29 -38.91
C ASP A 104 8.34 -10.32 -38.06
N ALA A 105 9.27 -9.40 -38.29
CA ALA A 105 10.45 -9.23 -37.46
C ALA A 105 10.08 -8.88 -36.00
N VAL A 106 9.14 -7.97 -35.78
CA VAL A 106 8.65 -7.62 -34.43
C VAL A 106 7.98 -8.83 -33.75
N ARG A 107 7.19 -9.61 -34.49
CA ARG A 107 6.55 -10.82 -33.95
C ARG A 107 7.56 -11.89 -33.54
N THR A 108 8.61 -12.09 -34.34
CA THR A 108 9.70 -13.00 -33.98
C THR A 108 10.51 -12.48 -32.79
N LEU A 109 10.75 -11.17 -32.70
CA LEU A 109 11.39 -10.58 -31.53
C LEU A 109 10.57 -10.78 -30.25
N ALA A 110 9.24 -10.60 -30.32
CA ALA A 110 8.33 -10.83 -29.19
C ALA A 110 8.29 -12.30 -28.76
N SER A 111 8.36 -13.25 -29.71
CA SER A 111 8.42 -14.67 -29.36
C SER A 111 9.75 -15.04 -28.70
N VAL A 112 10.86 -14.46 -29.15
CA VAL A 112 12.19 -14.60 -28.53
C VAL A 112 12.20 -13.98 -27.13
N ASP A 113 11.61 -12.80 -26.94
CA ASP A 113 11.52 -12.16 -25.62
C ASP A 113 10.74 -13.02 -24.62
N LYS A 114 9.62 -13.61 -25.04
CA LYS A 114 8.88 -14.57 -24.22
C LYS A 114 9.68 -15.83 -23.87
N VAL A 115 10.55 -16.29 -24.76
CA VAL A 115 11.48 -17.40 -24.45
C VAL A 115 12.53 -16.93 -23.45
N LYS A 116 13.13 -15.75 -23.66
CA LYS A 116 14.12 -15.15 -22.78
C LYS A 116 13.58 -14.97 -21.36
N ALA A 117 12.40 -14.38 -21.19
CA ALA A 117 11.77 -14.19 -19.88
C ALA A 117 11.53 -15.53 -19.15
N ARG A 118 11.10 -16.57 -19.87
CA ARG A 118 10.97 -17.93 -19.30
C ARG A 118 12.31 -18.53 -18.91
N MET A 119 13.35 -18.33 -19.72
CA MET A 119 14.70 -18.81 -19.43
C MET A 119 15.33 -18.08 -18.24
N GLU A 120 15.11 -16.78 -18.11
CA GLU A 120 15.57 -15.98 -16.96
C GLU A 120 14.89 -16.44 -15.68
N HIS A 121 13.57 -16.63 -15.69
CA HIS A 121 12.85 -17.19 -14.54
C HIS A 121 13.35 -18.60 -14.19
N ALA A 122 13.53 -19.48 -15.18
CA ALA A 122 14.06 -20.82 -14.93
C ALA A 122 15.49 -20.78 -14.37
N ARG A 123 16.34 -19.86 -14.85
CA ARG A 123 17.70 -19.64 -14.34
C ARG A 123 17.67 -19.18 -12.89
N GLU A 124 16.80 -18.25 -12.54
CA GLU A 124 16.62 -17.78 -11.16
C GLU A 124 16.13 -18.90 -10.25
N THR A 125 15.14 -19.68 -10.67
CA THR A 125 14.68 -20.85 -9.91
C THR A 125 15.79 -21.88 -9.72
N LEU A 126 16.57 -22.19 -10.76
CA LEU A 126 17.70 -23.12 -10.67
C LEU A 126 18.85 -22.59 -9.80
N ALA A 127 19.15 -21.29 -9.87
CA ALA A 127 20.16 -20.67 -9.00
C ALA A 127 19.72 -20.71 -7.53
N ASN A 128 18.45 -20.43 -7.25
CA ASN A 128 17.88 -20.55 -5.91
C ASN A 128 17.84 -22.01 -5.42
N ALA A 129 17.58 -22.97 -6.31
CA ALA A 129 17.64 -24.40 -5.99
C ALA A 129 19.07 -24.86 -5.68
N ALA A 130 20.07 -24.43 -6.47
CA ALA A 130 21.47 -24.74 -6.21
C ALA A 130 21.94 -24.13 -4.88
N GLY A 131 21.58 -22.87 -4.61
CA GLY A 131 21.86 -22.23 -3.32
C GLY A 131 21.16 -22.93 -2.15
N LEU A 132 19.90 -23.36 -2.33
CA LEU A 132 19.18 -24.15 -1.33
C LEU A 132 19.87 -25.50 -1.07
N ALA A 133 20.35 -26.20 -2.11
CA ALA A 133 21.07 -27.46 -1.95
C ALA A 133 22.38 -27.28 -1.17
N GLU A 134 23.12 -26.20 -1.41
CA GLU A 134 24.32 -25.85 -0.63
C GLU A 134 23.98 -25.50 0.83
N LEU A 135 22.91 -24.74 1.07
CA LEU A 135 22.43 -24.44 2.42
C LEU A 135 21.97 -25.70 3.16
N VAL A 136 21.26 -26.60 2.48
CA VAL A 136 20.86 -27.90 3.01
C VAL A 136 22.10 -28.75 3.32
N ALA A 137 23.10 -28.79 2.46
CA ALA A 137 24.34 -29.53 2.73
C ALA A 137 25.13 -28.95 3.93
N SER A 138 25.16 -27.62 4.06
CA SER A 138 25.88 -26.92 5.13
C SER A 138 25.11 -26.78 6.45
N THR A 139 23.82 -27.13 6.47
CA THR A 139 22.91 -27.02 7.62
C THR A 139 23.48 -27.66 8.89
N ASP A 140 24.04 -28.87 8.81
CA ASP A 140 24.54 -29.56 10.01
C ASP A 140 25.83 -28.94 10.56
N ALA A 141 26.65 -28.35 9.67
CA ALA A 141 27.86 -27.63 10.05
C ALA A 141 27.52 -26.29 10.73
N VAL A 142 26.56 -25.55 10.18
CA VAL A 142 26.06 -24.29 10.77
C VAL A 142 25.32 -24.55 12.09
N ALA A 143 24.58 -25.66 12.19
CA ALA A 143 23.98 -26.07 13.46
C ALA A 143 25.05 -26.35 14.54
N ALA A 144 26.23 -26.85 14.15
CA ALA A 144 27.31 -27.18 15.07
C ALA A 144 28.07 -25.97 15.61
N THR A 145 28.10 -24.83 14.91
CA THR A 145 28.77 -23.61 15.41
C THR A 145 28.06 -22.99 16.60
N GLY A 146 26.73 -23.16 16.70
CA GLY A 146 25.93 -22.62 17.79
C GLY A 146 25.67 -21.11 17.70
N ASP A 147 26.06 -20.48 16.59
CA ASP A 147 25.85 -19.04 16.36
C ASP A 147 24.40 -18.76 16.00
N VAL A 148 23.65 -18.21 16.95
CA VAL A 148 22.21 -17.95 16.86
C VAL A 148 21.85 -17.08 15.66
N ARG A 149 22.63 -16.05 15.35
CA ARG A 149 22.42 -15.15 14.19
C ARG A 149 22.62 -15.88 12.86
N HIS A 150 23.71 -16.64 12.75
CA HIS A 150 24.06 -17.33 11.51
C HIS A 150 23.03 -18.43 11.17
N ILE A 151 22.56 -19.15 12.20
CA ILE A 151 21.49 -20.14 12.05
C ILE A 151 20.18 -19.48 11.58
N ALA A 152 19.84 -18.29 12.10
CA ALA A 152 18.65 -17.55 11.70
C ALA A 152 18.70 -17.08 10.24
N ASP A 153 19.85 -16.55 9.80
CA ASP A 153 20.04 -16.11 8.41
C ASP A 153 19.95 -17.28 7.42
N VAL A 154 20.54 -18.43 7.78
CA VAL A 154 20.47 -19.66 6.99
C VAL A 154 19.03 -20.19 6.93
N LEU A 155 18.31 -20.22 8.06
CA LEU A 155 16.89 -20.59 8.10
C LEU A 155 16.01 -19.67 7.22
N ALA A 156 16.21 -18.36 7.29
CA ALA A 156 15.48 -17.39 6.47
C ALA A 156 15.75 -17.61 4.98
N SER A 157 17.00 -17.90 4.62
CA SER A 157 17.43 -18.18 3.25
C SER A 157 16.86 -19.50 2.74
N MET A 158 16.84 -20.55 3.58
CA MET A 158 16.23 -21.85 3.25
C MET A 158 14.72 -21.73 3.04
N ARG A 159 13.99 -21.01 3.92
CA ARG A 159 12.54 -20.79 3.76
C ARG A 159 12.21 -20.00 2.49
N ARG A 160 13.04 -19.00 2.15
CA ARG A 160 12.92 -18.25 0.89
C ARG A 160 13.20 -19.15 -0.31
N GLY A 161 14.25 -19.97 -0.26
CA GLY A 161 14.60 -20.95 -1.29
C GLY A 161 13.46 -21.94 -1.53
N LEU A 162 12.92 -22.55 -0.47
CA LEU A 162 11.80 -23.49 -0.55
C LEU A 162 10.54 -22.86 -1.16
N ARG A 163 10.25 -21.59 -0.85
CA ARG A 163 9.09 -20.88 -1.44
C ARG A 163 9.26 -20.65 -2.95
N VAL A 164 10.48 -20.43 -3.43
CA VAL A 164 10.77 -20.17 -4.85
C VAL A 164 10.88 -21.47 -5.66
N VAL A 165 11.43 -22.51 -5.06
CA VAL A 165 11.65 -23.82 -5.71
C VAL A 165 10.38 -24.67 -5.71
N GLY A 166 9.51 -24.53 -4.70
CA GLY A 166 8.27 -25.30 -4.57
C GLY A 166 8.51 -26.75 -4.15
N ASP A 167 7.48 -27.60 -4.31
CA ASP A 167 7.54 -29.03 -3.96
C ASP A 167 8.28 -29.81 -5.06
N VAL A 168 9.61 -29.88 -4.90
CA VAL A 168 10.51 -30.65 -5.75
C VAL A 168 10.98 -31.86 -4.93
N PRO A 169 10.89 -33.10 -5.46
CA PRO A 169 11.16 -34.32 -4.69
C PRO A 169 12.59 -34.41 -4.15
N GLU A 170 13.57 -33.79 -4.81
CA GLU A 170 14.95 -33.67 -4.35
C GLU A 170 15.10 -32.85 -3.05
N PHE A 171 14.09 -32.06 -2.68
CA PHE A 171 14.05 -31.25 -1.46
C PHE A 171 12.96 -31.70 -0.47
N ALA A 172 12.45 -32.94 -0.59
CA ALA A 172 11.42 -33.46 0.31
C ALA A 172 11.86 -33.48 1.79
N ASP A 173 13.17 -33.67 2.04
CA ASP A 173 13.75 -33.69 3.40
C ASP A 173 14.06 -32.28 3.93
N ALA A 174 14.05 -31.26 3.08
CA ALA A 174 14.37 -29.89 3.46
C ALA A 174 13.42 -29.28 4.51
N PRO A 175 12.07 -29.44 4.46
CA PRO A 175 11.19 -28.95 5.52
C PRO A 175 11.49 -29.59 6.88
N GLU A 176 11.78 -30.90 6.94
CA GLU A 176 12.14 -31.57 8.19
C GLU A 176 13.43 -31.00 8.78
N ARG A 177 14.43 -30.73 7.94
CA ARG A 177 15.70 -30.12 8.37
C ARG A 177 15.52 -28.67 8.84
N VAL A 178 14.63 -27.91 8.21
CA VAL A 178 14.24 -26.58 8.68
C VAL A 178 13.60 -26.68 10.07
N GLU A 179 12.69 -27.63 10.31
CA GLU A 179 12.09 -27.81 11.64
C GLU A 179 13.12 -28.19 12.72
N VAL A 180 14.09 -29.04 12.38
CA VAL A 180 15.18 -29.43 13.31
C VAL A 180 16.05 -28.22 13.64
N LEU A 181 16.42 -27.41 12.64
CA LEU A 181 17.15 -26.17 12.85
C LEU A 181 16.34 -25.17 13.68
N GLU A 182 15.04 -25.03 13.44
CA GLU A 182 14.16 -24.14 14.22
C GLU A 182 14.03 -24.60 15.68
N LYS A 183 13.98 -25.91 15.94
CA LYS A 183 13.99 -26.47 17.30
C LYS A 183 15.34 -26.21 17.98
N ARG A 184 16.45 -26.39 17.28
CA ARG A 184 17.79 -26.16 17.85
C ARG A 184 18.05 -24.67 18.10
N LEU A 185 17.64 -23.80 17.18
CA LEU A 185 17.69 -22.35 17.36
C LEU A 185 16.91 -21.95 18.61
N GLU A 186 15.69 -22.47 18.81
CA GLU A 186 14.90 -22.22 20.01
C GLU A 186 15.61 -22.67 21.29
N THR A 187 16.23 -23.86 21.30
CA THR A 187 16.96 -24.35 22.48
C THR A 187 18.17 -23.49 22.87
N LEU A 188 18.78 -22.78 21.91
CA LEU A 188 19.92 -21.89 22.15
C LEU A 188 19.47 -20.45 22.44
N ALA A 189 18.48 -19.97 21.69
CA ALA A 189 17.94 -18.61 21.78
C ALA A 189 17.12 -18.37 23.05
N ARG A 190 16.34 -19.37 23.51
CA ARG A 190 15.51 -19.25 24.73
C ARG A 190 16.32 -18.94 25.99
N PRO A 191 17.40 -19.68 26.34
CA PRO A 191 18.19 -19.36 27.54
C PRO A 191 18.95 -18.03 27.41
N GLU A 192 19.40 -17.66 26.21
CA GLU A 192 20.05 -16.37 25.98
C GLU A 192 19.06 -15.20 26.12
N LEU A 193 17.83 -15.36 25.61
CA LEU A 193 16.73 -14.43 25.82
C LEU A 193 16.42 -14.28 27.32
N VAL A 194 16.25 -15.39 28.04
CA VAL A 194 15.99 -15.41 29.49
C VAL A 194 17.10 -14.67 30.25
N SER A 195 18.37 -14.90 29.90
CA SER A 195 19.51 -14.21 30.52
C SER A 195 19.52 -12.71 30.20
N ALA A 196 19.24 -12.33 28.95
CA ALA A 196 19.19 -10.93 28.54
C ALA A 196 18.03 -10.18 29.23
N LEU A 197 16.88 -10.85 29.36
CA LEU A 197 15.71 -10.35 30.09
C LEU A 197 15.99 -10.18 31.59
N ALA A 198 16.68 -11.15 32.21
CA ALA A 198 17.09 -11.06 33.62
C ALA A 198 18.14 -9.96 33.87
N ALA A 199 19.03 -9.71 32.90
CA ALA A 199 20.01 -8.63 32.96
C ALA A 199 19.45 -7.24 32.60
N GLY A 200 18.24 -7.18 32.03
CA GLY A 200 17.61 -5.93 31.57
C GLY A 200 18.26 -5.32 30.33
N ASP A 201 19.02 -6.10 29.57
CA ASP A 201 19.73 -5.65 28.36
C ASP A 201 18.75 -5.57 27.17
N VAL A 202 18.44 -4.34 26.77
CA VAL A 202 17.46 -4.05 25.71
C VAL A 202 17.97 -4.49 24.34
N ALA A 203 19.25 -4.26 24.03
CA ALA A 203 19.79 -4.50 22.69
C ALA A 203 19.91 -6.01 22.39
N ARG A 204 20.36 -6.80 23.36
CA ARG A 204 20.42 -8.27 23.21
C ARG A 204 19.03 -8.91 23.18
N ALA A 205 18.08 -8.38 23.94
CA ALA A 205 16.70 -8.87 23.92
C ALA A 205 16.00 -8.57 22.59
N GLU A 206 16.25 -7.40 21.98
CA GLU A 206 15.78 -7.05 20.65
C GLU A 206 16.37 -7.95 19.57
N GLU A 207 17.69 -8.17 19.60
CA GLU A 207 18.38 -9.03 18.65
C GLU A 207 17.86 -10.48 18.72
N MET A 208 17.69 -11.01 19.93
CA MET A 208 17.19 -12.37 20.13
C MET A 208 15.71 -12.52 19.75
N ARG A 209 14.89 -11.47 19.97
CA ARG A 209 13.52 -11.41 19.44
C ARG A 209 13.53 -11.46 17.92
N ASP A 210 14.34 -10.64 17.27
CA ASP A 210 14.37 -10.57 15.81
C ASP A 210 14.75 -11.92 15.20
N VAL A 211 15.71 -12.62 15.82
CA VAL A 211 16.07 -14.00 15.45
C VAL A 211 14.88 -14.97 15.61
N LEU A 212 14.17 -14.93 16.74
CA LEU A 212 13.02 -15.81 17.01
C LEU A 212 11.77 -15.45 16.17
N HIS A 213 11.64 -14.19 15.77
CA HIS A 213 10.61 -13.73 14.84
C HIS A 213 10.90 -14.27 13.43
N VAL A 214 12.16 -14.22 12.98
CA VAL A 214 12.58 -14.76 11.68
C VAL A 214 12.36 -16.28 11.61
N SER A 215 12.53 -17.01 12.73
CA SER A 215 12.24 -18.44 12.80
C SER A 215 10.74 -18.77 12.94
N GLY A 216 9.86 -17.76 13.04
CA GLY A 216 8.40 -17.94 13.15
C GLY A 216 7.90 -18.45 14.50
N LYS A 217 8.74 -18.46 15.54
CA LYS A 217 8.40 -18.99 16.89
C LYS A 217 8.19 -17.88 17.91
N ILE A 218 7.35 -16.91 17.54
CA ILE A 218 7.06 -15.74 18.37
C ILE A 218 6.48 -16.14 19.74
N GLN A 219 5.69 -17.20 19.82
CA GLN A 219 5.06 -17.71 21.05
C GLN A 219 6.08 -18.12 22.13
N SER A 220 7.29 -18.55 21.75
CA SER A 220 8.36 -18.86 22.70
C SER A 220 8.94 -17.61 23.37
N VAL A 221 8.88 -16.45 22.70
CA VAL A 221 9.23 -15.14 23.26
C VAL A 221 8.19 -14.73 24.29
N PHE A 222 6.90 -14.93 23.98
CA PHE A 222 5.79 -14.63 24.89
C PHE A 222 5.89 -15.43 26.21
N SER A 223 6.13 -16.74 26.13
CA SER A 223 6.26 -17.58 27.33
C SER A 223 7.54 -17.30 28.12
N ALA A 224 8.69 -17.16 27.44
CA ALA A 224 9.95 -16.84 28.12
C ALA A 224 9.93 -15.45 28.79
N TYR A 225 9.26 -14.48 28.17
CA TYR A 225 9.05 -13.15 28.74
C TYR A 225 8.11 -13.20 29.96
N ALA A 226 6.98 -13.90 29.84
CA ALA A 226 6.03 -14.07 30.94
C ALA A 226 6.70 -14.76 32.15
N GLU A 227 7.40 -15.86 31.92
CA GLU A 227 8.08 -16.64 32.95
C GLU A 227 9.12 -15.79 33.72
N THR A 228 9.98 -15.06 33.02
CA THR A 228 11.18 -14.43 33.63
C THR A 228 10.93 -13.10 34.32
N ARG A 229 10.13 -12.22 33.70
CA ARG A 229 10.02 -10.83 34.15
C ARG A 229 8.77 -10.53 34.97
N VAL A 230 7.69 -11.29 34.76
CA VAL A 230 6.40 -11.05 35.42
C VAL A 230 6.07 -12.18 36.38
N VAL A 231 6.05 -13.42 35.91
CA VAL A 231 5.58 -14.57 36.70
C VAL A 231 6.57 -14.92 37.82
N GLU A 232 7.87 -15.02 37.55
CA GLU A 232 8.83 -15.42 38.58
C GLU A 232 8.98 -14.43 39.77
N PRO A 233 9.09 -13.10 39.59
CA PRO A 233 9.14 -12.18 40.72
C PRO A 233 7.80 -12.10 41.49
N LEU A 234 6.67 -12.06 40.79
CA LEU A 234 5.35 -11.94 41.44
C LEU A 234 4.93 -13.25 42.14
N LEU A 235 5.30 -14.40 41.57
CA LEU A 235 5.10 -15.69 42.22
C LEU A 235 6.02 -15.88 43.44
N ARG A 236 7.21 -15.26 43.47
CA ARG A 236 8.06 -15.25 44.67
C ARG A 236 7.43 -14.43 45.80
N GLU A 237 6.86 -13.26 45.51
CA GLU A 237 6.13 -12.46 46.50
C GLU A 237 4.87 -13.19 47.00
N TRP A 238 4.15 -13.86 46.10
CA TRP A 238 3.02 -14.72 46.44
C TRP A 238 3.42 -15.91 47.33
N LYS A 239 4.49 -16.62 46.96
CA LYS A 239 5.02 -17.76 47.75
C LYS A 239 5.61 -17.32 49.10
N ALA A 240 6.17 -16.11 49.20
CA ALA A 240 6.67 -15.56 50.44
C ALA A 240 5.53 -15.38 51.46
N PHE A 241 4.38 -14.88 51.02
CA PHE A 241 3.17 -14.81 51.84
C PHE A 241 2.60 -16.18 52.18
N ALA A 242 2.59 -17.12 51.22
CA ALA A 242 2.14 -18.50 51.47
C ALA A 242 2.98 -19.21 52.55
N ASN A 243 4.29 -18.99 52.56
CA ASN A 243 5.20 -19.53 53.56
C ASN A 243 5.04 -18.87 54.94
N ASP A 244 4.69 -17.58 54.99
CA ASP A 244 4.42 -16.87 56.24
C ASP A 244 3.09 -17.30 56.87
N THR A 245 2.08 -17.61 56.03
CA THR A 245 0.83 -18.26 56.49
C THR A 245 1.06 -19.66 57.05
N HIS A 246 1.98 -20.45 56.46
CA HIS A 246 2.31 -21.79 56.97
C HIS A 246 3.07 -21.76 58.31
N LYS A 247 3.87 -20.73 58.58
CA LYS A 247 4.60 -20.57 59.86
C LYS A 247 3.72 -20.05 61.00
N THR A 248 2.64 -19.33 60.68
CA THR A 248 1.73 -18.70 61.64
C THR A 248 0.33 -19.32 61.66
N ALA A 249 0.21 -20.57 61.16
CA ALA A 249 -1.04 -21.30 60.98
C ALA A 249 -1.92 -21.23 62.24
N SER A 250 -2.95 -20.40 62.17
CA SER A 250 -3.99 -20.31 63.18
C SER A 250 -5.09 -21.29 62.78
N LYS A 251 -5.63 -22.07 63.73
CA LYS A 251 -6.68 -23.07 63.45
C LYS A 251 -8.02 -22.47 62.97
N ASN A 252 -8.11 -21.15 62.85
CA ASN A 252 -9.33 -20.41 62.52
C ASN A 252 -9.23 -19.84 61.09
N ALA A 253 -10.04 -20.41 60.18
CA ALA A 253 -10.14 -19.97 58.78
C ALA A 253 -10.51 -18.48 58.62
N ASP A 254 -11.25 -17.91 59.58
CA ASP A 254 -11.66 -16.49 59.55
C ASP A 254 -10.51 -15.52 59.86
N GLU A 255 -9.51 -15.93 60.67
CA GLU A 255 -8.31 -15.12 60.93
C GLU A 255 -7.33 -15.17 59.75
N GLU A 256 -7.28 -16.30 59.04
CA GLU A 256 -6.53 -16.43 57.79
C GLU A 256 -7.16 -15.58 56.68
N ALA A 257 -8.49 -15.53 56.61
CA ALA A 257 -9.22 -14.66 55.69
C ALA A 257 -9.02 -13.17 55.97
N LYS A 258 -8.99 -12.73 57.23
CA LYS A 258 -8.69 -11.34 57.61
C LYS A 258 -7.25 -10.94 57.25
N ARG A 259 -6.28 -11.84 57.48
CA ARG A 259 -4.88 -11.60 57.09
C ARG A 259 -4.72 -11.54 55.57
N PHE A 260 -5.45 -12.39 54.84
CA PHE A 260 -5.52 -12.32 53.39
C PHE A 260 -6.14 -11.01 52.91
N ALA A 261 -7.24 -10.55 53.53
CA ALA A 261 -7.88 -9.27 53.24
C ALA A 261 -6.95 -8.07 53.38
N ALA A 262 -6.13 -8.05 54.42
CA ALA A 262 -5.15 -6.98 54.64
C ALA A 262 -3.96 -7.05 53.67
N TRP A 263 -3.62 -8.25 53.19
CA TRP A 263 -2.46 -8.48 52.32
C TRP A 263 -2.77 -8.26 50.82
N VAL A 264 -3.97 -8.61 50.36
CA VAL A 264 -4.41 -8.46 48.96
C VAL A 264 -4.18 -7.05 48.38
N PRO A 265 -4.43 -5.93 49.09
CA PRO A 265 -4.11 -4.59 48.60
C PRO A 265 -2.60 -4.38 48.36
N SER A 266 -1.75 -4.92 49.23
CA SER A 266 -0.29 -4.79 49.10
C SER A 266 0.25 -5.59 47.93
N TYR A 267 -0.30 -6.79 47.70
CA TYR A 267 0.01 -7.60 46.52
C TYR A 267 -0.48 -6.92 45.24
N ALA A 268 -1.72 -6.42 45.23
CA ALA A 268 -2.27 -5.73 44.07
C ALA A 268 -1.51 -4.43 43.72
N ALA A 269 -0.94 -3.73 44.72
CA ALA A 269 -0.06 -2.60 44.51
C ALA A 269 1.30 -3.00 43.93
N ALA A 270 1.95 -4.04 44.47
CA ALA A 270 3.21 -4.57 43.93
C ALA A 270 3.07 -5.06 42.49
N VAL A 271 1.94 -5.71 42.20
CA VAL A 271 1.52 -6.15 40.88
C VAL A 271 1.31 -4.93 39.95
N ALA A 272 0.65 -3.86 40.41
CA ALA A 272 0.50 -2.63 39.62
C ALA A 272 1.84 -1.93 39.33
N ASP A 273 2.78 -1.91 40.28
CA ASP A 273 4.11 -1.33 40.11
C ASP A 273 5.01 -2.17 39.20
N ALA A 274 4.87 -3.49 39.22
CA ALA A 274 5.48 -4.38 38.25
C ALA A 274 4.90 -4.13 36.84
N ALA A 275 3.57 -3.95 36.72
CA ALA A 275 2.91 -3.59 35.45
C ALA A 275 3.52 -2.34 34.83
N ARG A 276 3.66 -1.27 35.62
CA ARG A 276 4.19 0.02 35.15
C ARG A 276 5.62 -0.09 34.68
N ARG A 277 6.47 -0.76 35.46
CA ARG A 277 7.87 -0.97 35.12
C ARG A 277 8.02 -1.76 33.82
N GLU A 278 7.23 -2.81 33.66
CA GLU A 278 7.26 -3.64 32.46
C GLU A 278 6.68 -2.93 31.23
N VAL A 279 5.63 -2.11 31.38
CA VAL A 279 5.10 -1.26 30.29
C VAL A 279 6.13 -0.22 29.85
N SER A 280 6.87 0.39 30.80
CA SER A 280 7.94 1.34 30.49
C SER A 280 9.16 0.71 29.84
N TRP A 281 9.41 -0.58 30.12
CA TRP A 281 10.54 -1.31 29.56
C TRP A 281 10.19 -1.91 28.19
N THR A 282 9.00 -2.49 28.03
CA THR A 282 8.51 -3.02 26.75
C THR A 282 8.24 -1.93 25.72
N SER A 283 7.87 -0.71 26.13
CA SER A 283 7.81 0.42 25.19
C SER A 283 9.19 0.82 24.66
N ARG A 284 10.25 0.57 25.43
CA ARG A 284 11.65 0.84 25.05
C ARG A 284 12.34 -0.29 24.32
N ALA A 285 11.99 -1.54 24.62
CA ALA A 285 12.64 -2.74 24.06
C ALA A 285 11.81 -3.42 22.95
N PHE A 286 10.48 -3.28 22.98
CA PHE A 286 9.58 -4.03 22.11
C PHE A 286 8.42 -3.16 21.58
N PRO A 287 8.70 -2.09 20.81
CA PRO A 287 7.67 -1.14 20.38
C PRO A 287 6.57 -1.74 19.49
N LYS A 288 6.82 -2.89 18.82
CA LYS A 288 5.85 -3.54 17.93
C LYS A 288 4.91 -4.53 18.64
N GLU A 289 5.36 -5.16 19.72
CA GLU A 289 4.66 -6.29 20.39
C GLU A 289 4.38 -6.01 21.88
N SER A 290 4.70 -4.81 22.37
CA SER A 290 4.54 -4.37 23.76
C SER A 290 3.15 -4.65 24.33
N HIS A 291 2.11 -4.47 23.52
CA HIS A 291 0.73 -4.60 23.93
C HIS A 291 0.27 -6.06 24.12
N GLU A 292 0.84 -7.01 23.36
CA GLU A 292 0.48 -8.43 23.45
C GLU A 292 1.31 -9.13 24.53
N LEU A 293 2.60 -8.77 24.64
CA LEU A 293 3.54 -9.42 25.58
C LEU A 293 3.13 -9.20 27.03
N VAL A 294 2.76 -7.96 27.35
CA VAL A 294 2.33 -7.61 28.70
C VAL A 294 1.01 -8.33 28.98
N VAL A 295 -0.02 -8.19 28.13
CA VAL A 295 -1.33 -8.84 28.34
C VAL A 295 -1.20 -10.36 28.49
N TYR A 296 -0.37 -11.02 27.69
CA TYR A 296 -0.12 -12.46 27.81
C TYR A 296 0.48 -12.84 29.17
N ALA A 297 1.50 -12.11 29.63
CA ALA A 297 2.11 -12.34 30.94
C ALA A 297 1.12 -12.13 32.11
N TRP A 298 0.20 -11.17 31.97
CA TRP A 298 -0.87 -10.94 32.95
C TRP A 298 -1.89 -12.07 32.98
N ARG A 299 -2.26 -12.62 31.82
CA ARG A 299 -3.15 -13.78 31.74
C ARG A 299 -2.52 -15.00 32.39
N GLU A 300 -1.26 -15.30 32.09
CA GLU A 300 -0.57 -16.42 32.70
C GLU A 300 -0.47 -16.28 34.22
N LEU A 301 -0.11 -15.11 34.74
CA LEU A 301 -0.09 -14.85 36.18
C LEU A 301 -1.47 -15.05 36.83
N SER A 302 -2.53 -14.54 36.21
CA SER A 302 -3.91 -14.67 36.70
C SER A 302 -4.39 -16.13 36.70
N SER A 303 -4.02 -16.90 35.67
CA SER A 303 -4.37 -18.31 35.56
C SER A 303 -3.72 -19.17 36.67
N LEU A 304 -2.45 -18.88 37.01
CA LEU A 304 -1.70 -19.59 38.03
C LEU A 304 -2.19 -19.25 39.45
N THR A 305 -2.56 -17.99 39.68
CA THR A 305 -3.02 -17.54 41.00
C THR A 305 -4.50 -17.82 41.26
N LYS A 306 -5.30 -18.06 40.21
CA LYS A 306 -6.76 -18.28 40.29
C LYS A 306 -7.19 -19.35 41.29
N ARG A 307 -6.55 -20.53 41.26
CA ARG A 307 -6.93 -21.65 42.14
C ARG A 307 -6.63 -21.37 43.61
N GLU A 308 -5.47 -20.78 43.89
CA GLU A 308 -5.04 -20.49 45.26
C GLU A 308 -5.80 -19.28 45.84
N PHE A 309 -6.13 -18.32 44.99
CA PHE A 309 -6.99 -17.19 45.34
C PHE A 309 -8.42 -17.66 45.67
N GLN A 310 -9.00 -18.57 44.88
CA GLN A 310 -10.32 -19.16 45.15
C GLN A 310 -10.37 -19.95 46.46
N GLN A 311 -9.30 -20.67 46.80
CA GLN A 311 -9.23 -21.44 48.04
C GLN A 311 -9.12 -20.54 49.29
N ARG A 312 -8.40 -19.42 49.18
CA ARG A 312 -8.15 -18.49 50.30
C ARG A 312 -9.23 -17.41 50.46
N ALA A 313 -9.95 -17.08 49.39
CA ALA A 313 -11.12 -16.20 49.41
C ALA A 313 -12.41 -16.92 49.85
N ALA A 314 -12.37 -18.23 50.09
CA ALA A 314 -13.51 -19.00 50.58
C ALA A 314 -13.72 -18.76 52.09
N THR A 315 -14.22 -17.57 52.43
CA THR A 315 -14.56 -17.15 53.80
C THR A 315 -16.05 -17.35 54.07
N LYS A 316 -16.43 -17.46 55.35
CA LYS A 316 -17.84 -17.58 55.80
C LYS A 316 -18.53 -16.24 56.07
N SER A 317 -17.80 -15.14 56.09
CA SER A 317 -18.31 -13.78 56.39
C SER A 317 -18.45 -12.96 55.09
N LEU A 318 -19.62 -12.35 54.92
CA LEU A 318 -19.98 -11.52 53.77
C LEU A 318 -19.21 -10.19 53.75
N ASP A 319 -19.00 -9.56 54.91
CA ASP A 319 -18.35 -8.25 55.03
C ASP A 319 -16.87 -8.31 54.65
N LEU A 320 -16.16 -9.33 55.15
CA LEU A 320 -14.77 -9.57 54.79
C LEU A 320 -14.63 -9.93 53.30
N PHE A 321 -15.63 -10.58 52.72
CA PHE A 321 -15.67 -10.85 51.29
C PHE A 321 -15.88 -9.57 50.46
N ALA A 322 -16.80 -8.70 50.86
CA ALA A 322 -17.05 -7.43 50.19
C ALA A 322 -15.82 -6.50 50.26
N GLU A 323 -15.16 -6.42 51.41
CA GLU A 323 -13.94 -5.63 51.60
C GLU A 323 -12.76 -6.19 50.79
N THR A 324 -12.54 -7.50 50.80
CA THR A 324 -11.48 -8.14 49.98
C THR A 324 -11.73 -7.94 48.49
N TYR A 325 -12.97 -8.06 48.04
CA TYR A 325 -13.36 -7.86 46.64
C TYR A 325 -13.18 -6.40 46.21
N ALA A 326 -13.66 -5.45 47.00
CA ALA A 326 -13.53 -4.02 46.70
C ALA A 326 -12.06 -3.59 46.61
N ASN A 327 -11.24 -4.02 47.58
CA ASN A 327 -9.82 -3.69 47.61
C ASN A 327 -9.03 -4.38 46.48
N ALA A 328 -9.36 -5.62 46.14
CA ALA A 328 -8.77 -6.32 45.00
C ALA A 328 -9.17 -5.67 43.66
N ALA A 329 -10.45 -5.34 43.49
CA ALA A 329 -10.96 -4.69 42.29
C ALA A 329 -10.33 -3.31 42.08
N GLU A 330 -10.11 -2.55 43.15
CA GLU A 330 -9.42 -1.26 43.07
C GLU A 330 -7.93 -1.44 42.71
N GLY A 331 -7.24 -2.40 43.34
CA GLY A 331 -5.82 -2.67 43.09
C GLY A 331 -5.53 -3.22 41.69
N PHE A 332 -6.26 -4.25 41.27
CA PHE A 332 -6.15 -4.79 39.91
C PHE A 332 -6.68 -3.80 38.86
N GLY A 333 -7.69 -2.99 39.20
CA GLY A 333 -8.16 -1.87 38.39
C GLY A 333 -7.08 -0.81 38.15
N LYS A 334 -6.28 -0.48 39.18
CA LYS A 334 -5.11 0.40 39.05
C LYS A 334 -4.01 -0.24 38.20
N ALA A 335 -3.77 -1.54 38.34
CA ALA A 335 -2.81 -2.28 37.51
C ALA A 335 -3.19 -2.28 36.03
N ALA A 336 -4.47 -2.52 35.70
CA ALA A 336 -4.93 -2.52 34.32
C ALA A 336 -5.01 -1.12 33.69
N ARG A 337 -5.27 -0.07 34.49
CA ARG A 337 -5.12 1.31 34.03
C ARG A 337 -3.68 1.64 33.68
N ALA A 338 -2.72 1.11 34.44
CA ALA A 338 -1.30 1.24 34.13
C ALA A 338 -0.88 0.50 32.85
N LEU A 339 -1.67 -0.47 32.37
CA LEU A 339 -1.45 -1.10 31.06
C LEU A 339 -1.90 -0.22 29.89
N LEU A 340 -2.89 0.65 30.11
CA LEU A 340 -3.49 1.52 29.09
C LEU A 340 -2.78 2.87 28.94
N VAL A 341 -2.09 3.31 29.99
CA VAL A 341 -1.47 4.65 30.07
C VAL A 341 -0.06 4.51 30.63
N THR A 342 0.94 4.96 29.87
CA THR A 342 2.32 5.15 30.38
C THR A 342 2.42 6.44 31.19
N ASP A 343 3.44 6.56 32.04
CA ASP A 343 3.72 7.77 32.84
C ASP A 343 3.87 9.06 32.00
N ALA A 344 4.05 8.95 30.69
CA ALA A 344 4.13 10.06 29.74
C ALA A 344 2.76 10.53 29.18
N GLY A 345 1.66 9.88 29.55
CA GLY A 345 0.32 10.20 29.03
C GLY A 345 0.07 9.71 27.59
N GLU A 346 0.99 8.94 27.02
CA GLU A 346 0.84 8.34 25.69
C GLU A 346 0.03 7.03 25.79
N LYS A 347 -0.98 6.90 24.92
CA LYS A 347 -1.78 5.68 24.77
C LYS A 347 -0.86 4.58 24.24
N THR A 348 -0.69 3.52 25.00
CA THR A 348 0.21 2.38 24.69
C THR A 348 -0.24 1.51 23.51
N GLY A 349 -1.28 1.92 22.78
CA GLY A 349 -1.86 1.11 21.70
C GLY A 349 -2.55 -0.19 22.18
N VAL A 350 -2.56 -0.48 23.48
CA VAL A 350 -3.27 -1.64 24.06
C VAL A 350 -4.76 -1.44 23.84
N ALA A 351 -5.40 -2.39 23.15
CA ALA A 351 -6.84 -2.37 22.96
C ALA A 351 -7.53 -2.36 24.34
N PRO A 352 -8.46 -1.42 24.61
CA PRO A 352 -9.19 -1.37 25.88
C PRO A 352 -9.86 -2.70 26.23
N SER A 353 -10.28 -3.46 25.22
CA SER A 353 -10.85 -4.80 25.36
C SER A 353 -9.87 -5.84 25.91
N ALA A 354 -8.58 -5.77 25.57
CA ALA A 354 -7.57 -6.72 26.05
C ALA A 354 -7.22 -6.47 27.52
N ALA A 355 -7.12 -5.19 27.92
CA ALA A 355 -6.94 -4.81 29.32
C ALA A 355 -8.17 -5.16 30.18
N LEU A 356 -9.39 -4.96 29.64
CA LEU A 356 -10.63 -5.39 30.30
C LEU A 356 -10.73 -6.92 30.41
N ALA A 357 -10.28 -7.66 29.39
CA ALA A 357 -10.23 -9.12 29.46
C ALA A 357 -9.23 -9.61 30.50
N ALA A 358 -8.05 -8.98 30.61
CA ALA A 358 -7.07 -9.29 31.66
C ALA A 358 -7.60 -8.95 33.07
N LEU A 359 -8.37 -7.87 33.22
CA LEU A 359 -9.09 -7.56 34.46
C LEU A 359 -10.16 -8.59 34.80
N ALA A 360 -10.96 -8.99 33.82
CA ALA A 360 -11.97 -10.02 34.01
C ALA A 360 -11.33 -11.35 34.41
N GLU A 361 -10.18 -11.70 33.84
CA GLU A 361 -9.45 -12.92 34.19
C GLU A 361 -8.80 -12.86 35.58
N ALA A 362 -8.26 -11.70 35.97
CA ALA A 362 -7.75 -11.45 37.33
C ALA A 362 -8.86 -11.45 38.40
N LEU A 363 -10.10 -11.08 38.03
CA LEU A 363 -11.27 -11.07 38.91
C LEU A 363 -12.14 -12.35 38.81
N ALA A 364 -11.88 -13.23 37.84
CA ALA A 364 -12.51 -14.55 37.70
C ALA A 364 -12.44 -15.44 38.96
N PRO A 365 -11.42 -15.35 39.85
CA PRO A 365 -11.43 -16.06 41.12
C PRO A 365 -12.62 -15.67 42.02
N PHE A 366 -13.06 -14.42 41.96
CA PHE A 366 -14.16 -13.90 42.76
C PHE A 366 -15.55 -14.23 42.19
N GLU A 367 -15.67 -14.56 40.90
CA GLU A 367 -16.94 -14.99 40.30
C GLU A 367 -17.47 -16.28 40.94
N GLY A 368 -16.57 -17.21 41.28
CA GLY A 368 -16.92 -18.44 41.99
C GLY A 368 -17.42 -18.21 43.42
N VAL A 369 -16.97 -17.13 44.07
CA VAL A 369 -17.44 -16.73 45.41
C VAL A 369 -18.69 -15.85 45.33
N ARG A 370 -18.84 -15.07 44.25
CA ARG A 370 -20.07 -14.33 43.92
C ARG A 370 -21.27 -15.25 43.70
N ALA A 371 -21.05 -16.45 43.16
CA ALA A 371 -22.09 -17.49 43.09
C ALA A 371 -22.56 -17.97 44.47
N ARG A 372 -21.69 -17.87 45.49
CA ARG A 372 -21.99 -18.21 46.90
C ARG A 372 -22.47 -17.01 47.72
N TYR A 373 -22.56 -15.82 47.11
CA TYR A 373 -23.02 -14.60 47.76
C TYR A 373 -24.44 -14.75 48.31
N ALA A 374 -25.34 -15.37 47.55
CA ALA A 374 -26.72 -15.61 47.98
C ALA A 374 -26.79 -16.50 49.25
N GLU A 375 -25.95 -17.54 49.33
CA GLU A 375 -25.88 -18.43 50.50
C GLU A 375 -25.27 -17.74 51.74
N LEU A 376 -24.39 -16.76 51.53
CA LEU A 376 -23.74 -15.99 52.59
C LEU A 376 -24.62 -14.83 53.08
N GLU A 377 -25.37 -14.20 52.17
CA GLU A 377 -26.36 -13.16 52.49
C GLU A 377 -27.52 -13.76 53.31
N GLU A 378 -28.01 -14.94 52.93
CA GLU A 378 -29.05 -15.65 53.70
C GLU A 378 -28.57 -16.02 55.11
N ARG A 379 -27.29 -16.40 55.26
CA ARG A 379 -26.69 -16.67 56.57
C ARG A 379 -26.46 -15.41 57.40
N ALA A 380 -25.95 -14.34 56.81
CA ALA A 380 -25.77 -13.06 57.49
C ALA A 380 -27.10 -12.49 57.97
N LEU A 381 -28.15 -12.53 57.14
CA LEU A 381 -29.51 -12.14 57.52
C LEU A 381 -30.10 -13.04 58.62
N SER A 382 -29.73 -14.33 58.66
CA SER A 382 -30.13 -15.24 59.74
C SER A 382 -29.40 -14.98 61.06
N GLU A 383 -28.14 -14.56 61.02
CA GLU A 383 -27.35 -14.15 62.21
C GLU A 383 -27.77 -12.75 62.72
N ASP A 384 -28.08 -11.82 61.81
CA ASP A 384 -28.76 -10.55 62.09
C ASP A 384 -30.24 -10.72 62.49
N GLY A 385 -30.74 -11.96 62.56
CA GLY A 385 -32.01 -12.31 63.19
C GLY A 385 -32.14 -11.84 64.64
N ALA A 386 -31.04 -11.43 65.29
CA ALA A 386 -31.09 -10.67 66.54
C ALA A 386 -31.82 -9.31 66.40
N LEU A 387 -31.79 -8.68 65.22
CA LEU A 387 -32.51 -7.45 64.88
C LEU A 387 -33.99 -7.71 64.57
N ALA A 388 -34.31 -8.89 64.00
CA ALA A 388 -35.68 -9.38 63.88
C ALA A 388 -36.30 -9.70 65.26
N ALA A 389 -35.51 -10.24 66.19
CA ALA A 389 -35.93 -10.41 67.59
C ALA A 389 -36.10 -9.07 68.33
N ALA A 390 -35.28 -8.06 68.03
CA ALA A 390 -35.39 -6.73 68.60
C ALA A 390 -36.63 -5.96 68.10
N LEU A 391 -37.04 -6.17 66.84
CA LEU A 391 -38.30 -5.62 66.30
C LEU A 391 -39.53 -6.33 66.86
N ALA A 392 -39.46 -7.66 67.09
CA ALA A 392 -40.54 -8.38 67.76
C ALA A 392 -40.73 -7.97 69.23
N ALA A 393 -39.65 -7.52 69.90
CA ALA A 393 -39.71 -6.98 71.26
C ALA A 393 -40.13 -5.50 71.34
N ALA A 394 -40.29 -4.82 70.20
CA ALA A 394 -40.78 -3.44 70.12
C ALA A 394 -42.29 -3.36 69.82
N ASP A 395 -42.91 -4.49 69.48
CA ASP A 395 -44.35 -4.65 69.22
C ASP A 395 -45.11 -5.35 70.37
N GLU A 396 -44.46 -5.61 71.52
CA GLU A 396 -45.09 -5.85 72.84
C GLU A 396 -44.97 -4.60 73.73
#